data_AF-A0A9P9PME3-F1
#
_entry.id   AF-A0A9P9PME3-F1
#
_cell.length_a   1.000
_cell.length_b   1.000
_cell.length_c   1.000
_cell.angle_alpha   90.00
_cell.angle_beta   90.00
_cell.angle_gamma   90.00
#
_symmetry.space_group_name_H-M   'P 1'
#
loop_
_entity.id
_entity.type
_entity.pdbx_description
1 polymer ?
#
loop_
_entity_poly.entity_id
_entity_poly.type
_entity_poly.pdbx_seq_one_letter_code
_entity_poly.pdbx_strand_id
1 'polypeptide(L)'
;MPLQNARNLRATLPYPPWTNSLDWDLQITVEWERRIPFYAYVQHNTHGSCGFNSTYGFPQFSALPTEIQLRILALCPTSTLFQIMQVSLFLRTEASKLFWADPNAYFLVKTSWLLDGGYPGGTNLDLLCLQYVQKVQIDYPSGSDDILCPDKDGSASTLIDRITRFWKSLGQRLPNAREVVVVQNLETPWWWEDDMPVAYPLRMLLQACPSGIKAAAVVLGMDRTANDVSSPSPDQKWQRSLYQRTAHGNWIKSHKLWHIPPILVPVKQFNGPVGRFQKLAHDYERLLYYKCSLWPLIIEALDRHHFDKGRNTPFACPVPGCNFYITEAGAWTSHAVELHCDAWSVGDPVRFLPDELRAVFKQRYKVLAEKESEIGGQYRKLYQDWNTPGKQKRKEIQHSWMNQLRNDPAWDTGKKPGESRLWSQFWQQMSSSDRYKY
;
A
#
# COMPACT_ATOMS: atom_id res chain seq x y z
N MET A 1 7.46 -2.94 19.20
CA MET A 1 6.34 -2.83 18.22
C MET A 1 5.38 -1.67 18.50
N PRO A 2 4.87 -1.42 19.72
CA PRO A 2 3.86 -0.37 19.95
C PRO A 2 4.27 1.04 19.48
N LEU A 3 5.50 1.46 19.80
CA LEU A 3 6.02 2.80 19.47
C LEU A 3 6.11 3.07 17.95
N GLN A 4 6.43 2.05 17.17
CA GLN A 4 6.55 2.15 15.71
C GLN A 4 5.18 2.34 15.06
N ASN A 5 4.20 1.54 15.49
CA ASN A 5 2.82 1.62 15.03
C ASN A 5 2.21 2.99 15.32
N ALA A 6 2.46 3.54 16.51
CA ALA A 6 2.04 4.88 16.89
C ALA A 6 2.50 5.94 15.87
N ARG A 7 3.73 5.90 15.38
CA ARG A 7 4.26 6.94 14.47
C ARG A 7 3.65 6.89 13.08
N ASN A 8 3.50 5.68 12.52
CA ASN A 8 2.83 5.53 11.23
C ASN A 8 1.35 5.96 11.34
N LEU A 9 0.69 5.63 12.46
CA LEU A 9 -0.66 6.11 12.76
C LEU A 9 -0.71 7.63 12.86
N ARG A 10 0.25 8.25 13.56
CA ARG A 10 0.40 9.71 13.66
C ARG A 10 0.48 10.40 12.30
N ALA A 11 1.26 9.84 11.37
CA ALA A 11 1.44 10.39 10.04
C ALA A 11 0.19 10.28 9.16
N THR A 12 -0.73 9.38 9.52
CA THR A 12 -1.95 9.11 8.76
C THR A 12 -3.14 9.92 9.26
N LEU A 13 -3.13 10.33 10.53
CA LEU A 13 -4.21 11.10 11.15
C LEU A 13 -4.17 12.59 10.74
N PRO A 14 -5.32 13.18 10.36
CA PRO A 14 -5.40 14.62 10.14
C PRO A 14 -5.46 15.36 11.48
N TYR A 15 -4.74 16.47 11.54
CA TYR A 15 -4.73 17.37 12.71
C TYR A 15 -5.61 18.60 12.45
N PRO A 16 -6.16 19.22 13.51
CA PRO A 16 -6.94 20.45 13.37
C PRO A 16 -6.10 21.60 12.77
N PRO A 17 -6.74 22.58 12.11
CA PRO A 17 -8.17 22.67 11.85
C PRO A 17 -8.61 21.68 10.76
N TRP A 18 -9.68 20.93 11.02
CA TRP A 18 -10.20 19.97 10.05
C TRP A 18 -11.10 20.68 9.03
N THR A 19 -10.74 20.60 7.75
CA THR A 19 -11.49 21.25 6.67
C THR A 19 -12.39 20.30 5.88
N ASN A 20 -12.09 19.00 5.91
CA ASN A 20 -12.80 17.96 5.17
C ASN A 20 -13.64 17.10 6.11
N SER A 21 -14.67 16.42 5.59
CA SER A 21 -15.36 15.36 6.33
C SER A 21 -14.44 14.17 6.65
N LEU A 22 -14.86 13.27 7.53
CA LEU A 22 -14.18 12.00 7.75
C LEU A 22 -14.03 11.24 6.42
N ASP A 23 -12.83 10.72 6.16
CA ASP A 23 -12.49 9.97 4.96
C ASP A 23 -12.91 8.50 5.12
N TRP A 24 -14.17 8.17 4.83
CA TRP A 24 -14.67 6.80 4.94
C TRP A 24 -14.05 5.81 3.95
N ASP A 25 -13.36 6.31 2.93
CA ASP A 25 -12.65 5.55 1.91
C ASP A 25 -11.16 5.37 2.22
N LEU A 26 -10.73 5.83 3.40
CA LEU A 26 -9.39 5.67 3.92
C LEU A 26 -8.98 4.18 3.93
N GLN A 27 -7.88 3.87 3.22
CA GLN A 27 -7.26 2.55 3.23
C GLN A 27 -5.89 2.62 3.91
N ILE A 28 -5.69 1.79 4.92
CA ILE A 28 -4.48 1.81 5.75
C ILE A 28 -3.95 0.39 5.94
N THR A 29 -2.64 0.18 5.86
CA THR A 29 -2.06 -1.15 6.15
C THR A 29 -2.05 -1.47 7.65
N VAL A 30 -1.69 -2.70 8.01
CA VAL A 30 -1.56 -3.08 9.43
C VAL A 30 -0.43 -2.31 10.14
N GLU A 31 0.54 -1.81 9.40
CA GLU A 31 1.60 -0.90 9.86
C GLU A 31 1.17 0.57 9.84
N TRP A 32 -0.12 0.85 9.68
CA TRP A 32 -0.70 2.20 9.66
C TRP A 32 -0.27 3.09 8.50
N GLU A 33 0.09 2.50 7.35
CA GLU A 33 0.41 3.28 6.15
C GLU A 33 -0.83 3.61 5.33
N ARG A 34 -1.07 4.90 5.07
CA ARG A 34 -2.10 5.32 4.12
C ARG A 34 -1.78 4.85 2.69
N ARG A 35 -2.79 4.31 2.02
CA ARG A 35 -2.77 3.95 0.60
C ARG A 35 -3.88 4.71 -0.13
N ILE A 36 -3.60 5.23 -1.32
CA ILE A 36 -4.62 5.86 -2.16
C ILE A 36 -5.21 4.80 -3.09
N PRO A 37 -6.52 4.47 -2.98
CA PRO A 37 -7.17 3.63 -3.97
C PRO A 37 -7.11 4.27 -5.36
N PHE A 38 -6.92 3.48 -6.42
CA PHE A 38 -6.81 4.03 -7.77
C PHE A 38 -8.00 4.91 -8.17
N TYR A 39 -9.22 4.50 -7.82
CA TYR A 39 -10.43 5.26 -8.12
C TYR A 39 -10.43 6.64 -7.43
N ALA A 40 -9.89 6.75 -6.23
CA ALA A 40 -9.79 8.01 -5.50
C ALA A 40 -8.77 8.91 -6.19
N TYR A 41 -7.61 8.38 -6.60
CA TYR A 41 -6.59 9.13 -7.34
C TYR A 41 -7.13 9.75 -8.64
N VAL A 42 -7.90 9.00 -9.43
CA VAL A 42 -8.48 9.52 -10.68
C VAL A 42 -9.60 10.55 -10.44
N GLN A 43 -10.24 10.53 -9.26
CA GLN A 43 -11.33 11.45 -8.90
C GLN A 43 -10.83 12.73 -8.18
N HIS A 44 -9.74 12.66 -7.42
CA HIS A 44 -9.31 13.73 -6.49
C HIS A 44 -9.02 15.09 -7.15
N ASN A 45 -8.88 15.15 -8.48
CA ASN A 45 -8.62 16.38 -9.23
C ASN A 45 -9.89 17.05 -9.81
N THR A 46 -11.10 16.62 -9.46
CA THR A 46 -12.35 17.25 -9.93
C THR A 46 -12.84 18.43 -9.08
N HIS A 47 -12.07 18.87 -8.08
CA HIS A 47 -12.50 19.98 -7.19
C HIS A 47 -12.56 21.36 -7.87
N GLY A 48 -12.11 21.49 -9.11
CA GLY A 48 -12.53 22.58 -9.98
C GLY A 48 -13.90 22.27 -10.57
N SER A 49 -14.98 22.69 -9.89
CA SER A 49 -16.33 22.73 -10.48
C SER A 49 -16.36 23.77 -11.61
N CYS A 50 -15.72 23.46 -12.73
CA CYS A 50 -16.04 24.14 -13.97
C CYS A 50 -17.41 23.61 -14.39
N GLY A 51 -18.45 24.42 -14.17
CA GLY A 51 -19.78 24.17 -14.68
C GLY A 51 -19.78 24.17 -16.20
N PHE A 52 -19.37 23.06 -16.81
CA PHE A 52 -19.44 22.87 -18.26
C PHE A 52 -20.84 22.43 -18.65
N ASN A 53 -21.77 23.38 -18.69
CA ASN A 53 -23.07 23.23 -19.35
C ASN A 53 -22.96 23.35 -20.88
N SER A 54 -21.78 23.15 -21.48
CA SER A 54 -21.61 23.26 -22.92
C SER A 54 -21.23 21.93 -23.55
N THR A 55 -22.20 21.34 -24.24
CA THR A 55 -22.04 20.30 -25.27
C THR A 55 -21.36 20.87 -26.53
N TYR A 56 -20.23 21.56 -26.38
CA TYR A 56 -19.38 21.83 -27.53
C TYR A 56 -18.69 20.54 -27.90
N GLY A 57 -19.00 20.01 -29.09
CA GLY A 57 -18.25 18.90 -29.66
C GLY A 57 -16.75 19.21 -29.67
N PHE A 58 -15.94 18.17 -29.63
CA PHE A 58 -14.47 18.26 -29.61
C PHE A 58 -13.78 18.19 -31.02
N PRO A 59 -14.41 18.47 -32.18
CA PRO A 59 -13.77 18.21 -33.48
C PRO A 59 -12.62 19.18 -33.79
N GLN A 60 -12.57 20.34 -33.12
CA GLN A 60 -11.50 21.32 -33.31
C GLN A 60 -10.16 20.83 -32.78
N PHE A 61 -10.15 20.01 -31.72
CA PHE A 61 -8.90 19.52 -31.13
C PHE A 61 -8.12 18.63 -32.11
N SER A 62 -8.81 17.74 -32.82
CA SER A 62 -8.20 16.87 -33.82
C SER A 62 -7.65 17.62 -35.03
N ALA A 63 -8.08 18.86 -35.27
CA ALA A 63 -7.57 19.70 -36.35
C ALA A 63 -6.29 20.47 -35.97
N LEU A 64 -5.91 20.48 -34.69
CA LEU A 64 -4.68 21.14 -34.24
C LEU A 64 -3.44 20.33 -34.64
N PRO A 65 -2.28 20.98 -34.88
CA PRO A 65 -1.01 20.26 -35.03
C PRO A 65 -0.70 19.38 -33.82
N THR A 66 -0.07 18.23 -34.04
CA THR A 66 0.23 17.23 -33.00
C THR A 66 0.97 17.83 -31.81
N GLU A 67 1.90 18.75 -32.04
CA GLU A 67 2.68 19.43 -31.00
C GLU A 67 1.78 20.26 -30.08
N ILE A 68 0.76 20.92 -30.64
CA ILE A 68 -0.21 21.71 -29.88
C ILE A 68 -1.13 20.77 -29.10
N GLN A 69 -1.59 19.67 -29.71
CA GLN A 69 -2.39 18.66 -29.01
C GLN A 69 -1.65 18.09 -27.81
N LEU A 70 -0.37 17.71 -27.97
CA LEU A 70 0.47 17.19 -26.89
C LEU A 70 0.70 18.23 -25.79
N ARG A 71 0.91 19.51 -26.16
CA ARG A 71 1.06 20.59 -25.18
C ARG A 71 -0.23 20.82 -24.38
N ILE A 72 -1.39 20.71 -25.01
CA ILE A 72 -2.68 20.80 -24.31
C ILE A 72 -2.84 19.60 -23.36
N LEU A 73 -2.55 18.38 -23.82
CA LEU A 73 -2.61 17.19 -22.97
C LEU A 73 -1.70 17.31 -21.74
N ALA A 74 -0.48 17.82 -21.91
CA ALA A 74 0.46 18.00 -20.80
C ALA A 74 -0.02 19.00 -19.72
N LEU A 75 -1.00 19.85 -20.06
CA LEU A 75 -1.64 20.79 -19.13
C LEU A 75 -2.93 20.22 -18.53
N CYS A 76 -3.43 19.08 -19.02
CA CYS A 76 -4.64 18.47 -18.49
C CYS A 76 -4.39 17.89 -17.09
N PRO A 77 -5.37 18.02 -16.17
CA PRO A 77 -5.28 17.35 -14.89
C PRO A 77 -5.38 15.82 -15.07
N THR A 78 -4.86 15.10 -14.09
CA THR A 78 -4.84 13.62 -14.03
C THR A 78 -6.20 12.98 -14.32
N SER A 79 -7.30 13.57 -13.82
CA SER A 79 -8.67 13.09 -14.06
C SER A 79 -9.07 13.18 -15.53
N THR A 80 -8.77 14.31 -16.19
CA THR A 80 -9.02 14.51 -17.62
C THR A 80 -8.15 13.59 -18.46
N LEU A 81 -6.87 13.43 -18.12
CA LEU A 81 -5.98 12.48 -18.81
C LEU A 81 -6.54 11.05 -18.74
N PHE A 82 -7.00 10.63 -17.56
CA PHE A 82 -7.63 9.32 -17.38
C PHE A 82 -8.89 9.16 -18.23
N GLN A 83 -9.76 10.18 -18.28
CA GLN A 83 -10.95 10.16 -19.14
C GLN A 83 -10.57 10.03 -20.62
N ILE A 84 -9.60 10.81 -21.10
CA ILE A 84 -9.10 10.76 -22.48
C ILE A 84 -8.57 9.36 -22.81
N MET A 85 -7.84 8.72 -21.89
CA MET A 85 -7.38 7.33 -22.06
C MET A 85 -8.54 6.35 -22.31
N GLN A 86 -9.70 6.57 -21.69
CA GLN A 86 -10.86 5.71 -21.87
C GLN A 86 -11.60 6.01 -23.19
N VAL A 87 -11.84 7.29 -23.49
CA VAL A 87 -12.78 7.69 -24.56
C VAL A 87 -12.15 7.90 -25.93
N SER A 88 -10.84 8.19 -26.03
CA SER A 88 -10.18 8.53 -27.28
C SER A 88 -9.11 7.51 -27.64
N LEU A 89 -9.35 6.68 -28.67
CA LEU A 89 -8.34 5.74 -29.17
C LEU A 89 -7.08 6.47 -29.69
N PHE A 90 -7.26 7.62 -30.34
CA PHE A 90 -6.18 8.40 -30.95
C PHE A 90 -5.23 8.99 -29.90
N LEU A 91 -5.78 9.53 -28.79
CA LEU A 91 -4.99 10.19 -27.75
C LEU A 91 -4.61 9.27 -26.59
N ARG A 92 -5.15 8.05 -26.55
CA ARG A 92 -5.01 7.11 -25.43
C ARG A 92 -3.55 6.90 -25.01
N THR A 93 -2.67 6.67 -25.98
CA THR A 93 -1.26 6.37 -25.70
C THR A 93 -0.54 7.57 -25.08
N GLU A 94 -0.73 8.76 -25.63
CA GLU A 94 -0.07 9.98 -25.13
C GLU A 94 -0.65 10.44 -23.79
N ALA A 95 -1.97 10.36 -23.63
CA ALA A 95 -2.63 10.62 -22.35
C ALA A 95 -2.16 9.63 -21.28
N SER A 96 -2.00 8.35 -21.62
CA SER A 96 -1.46 7.33 -20.72
C SER A 96 -0.04 7.65 -20.28
N LYS A 97 0.87 7.99 -21.23
CA LYS A 97 2.24 8.40 -20.89
C LYS A 97 2.27 9.54 -19.89
N LEU A 98 1.44 10.56 -20.07
CA LEU A 98 1.36 11.72 -19.18
C LEU A 98 0.75 11.37 -17.82
N PHE A 99 -0.34 10.59 -17.80
CA PHE A 99 -1.03 10.19 -16.57
C PHE A 99 -0.12 9.38 -15.63
N TRP A 100 0.62 8.40 -16.15
CA TRP A 100 1.51 7.55 -15.36
C TRP A 100 2.87 8.22 -15.05
N ALA A 101 3.15 9.37 -15.68
CA ALA A 101 4.33 10.20 -15.45
C ALA A 101 4.07 11.37 -14.48
N ASP A 102 2.94 11.39 -13.77
CA ASP A 102 2.62 12.45 -12.80
C ASP A 102 3.77 12.58 -11.76
N PRO A 103 4.42 13.75 -11.67
CA PRO A 103 5.57 13.94 -10.77
C PRO A 103 5.19 13.90 -9.28
N ASN A 104 3.91 13.98 -8.94
CA ASN A 104 3.42 13.97 -7.56
C ASN A 104 2.85 12.60 -7.14
N ALA A 105 2.81 11.64 -8.06
CA ALA A 105 2.26 10.31 -7.83
C ALA A 105 3.39 9.28 -7.66
N TYR A 106 3.26 8.39 -6.68
CA TYR A 106 4.09 7.18 -6.58
C TYR A 106 3.18 5.97 -6.65
N PHE A 107 3.48 5.04 -7.56
CA PHE A 107 2.70 3.82 -7.73
C PHE A 107 3.31 2.67 -6.95
N LEU A 108 2.48 1.96 -6.17
CA LEU A 108 2.93 0.91 -5.27
C LEU A 108 3.20 -0.40 -6.01
N VAL A 109 4.37 -0.99 -5.77
CA VAL A 109 4.70 -2.38 -6.14
C VAL A 109 5.32 -3.10 -4.95
N LYS A 110 5.15 -4.41 -4.85
CA LYS A 110 5.69 -5.21 -3.73
C LYS A 110 7.13 -5.65 -4.01
N THR A 111 8.01 -5.55 -3.01
CA THR A 111 9.40 -6.02 -3.10
C THR A 111 9.46 -7.51 -3.47
N SER A 112 8.64 -8.33 -2.82
CA SER A 112 8.63 -9.78 -3.03
C SER A 112 8.29 -10.18 -4.46
N TRP A 113 7.43 -9.43 -5.15
CA TRP A 113 7.10 -9.66 -6.55
C TRP A 113 8.30 -9.45 -7.48
N LEU A 114 9.08 -8.38 -7.26
CA LEU A 114 10.28 -8.09 -8.04
C LEU A 114 11.39 -9.10 -7.76
N LEU A 115 11.54 -9.55 -6.51
CA LEU A 115 12.49 -10.61 -6.14
C LEU A 115 12.14 -11.97 -6.73
N ASP A 116 10.85 -12.25 -6.90
CA ASP A 116 10.37 -13.47 -7.55
C ASP A 116 10.49 -13.43 -9.09
N GLY A 117 11.09 -12.38 -9.67
CA GLY A 117 11.30 -12.24 -11.11
C GLY A 117 10.28 -11.36 -11.83
N GLY A 118 9.39 -10.68 -11.09
CA GLY A 118 8.40 -9.78 -11.65
C GLY A 118 7.37 -10.46 -12.55
N TYR A 119 7.09 -11.76 -12.37
CA TYR A 119 6.16 -12.49 -13.24
C TYR A 119 4.69 -12.08 -13.00
N PRO A 120 3.83 -12.11 -14.04
CA PRO A 120 2.42 -11.69 -13.93
C PRO A 120 1.63 -12.45 -12.86
N GLY A 121 1.86 -13.74 -12.70
CA GLY A 121 1.24 -14.59 -11.68
C GLY A 121 1.66 -14.23 -10.25
N GLY A 122 2.80 -13.55 -10.05
CA GLY A 122 3.25 -13.11 -8.73
C GLY A 122 2.53 -11.86 -8.20
N THR A 123 1.63 -11.27 -8.98
CA THR A 123 0.96 -10.03 -8.61
C THR A 123 -0.48 -9.94 -9.16
N ASN A 124 -1.30 -9.12 -8.52
CA ASN A 124 -2.66 -8.82 -8.98
C ASN A 124 -2.75 -7.56 -9.83
N LEU A 125 -1.63 -6.87 -10.06
CA LEU A 125 -1.58 -5.61 -10.80
C LEU A 125 -1.77 -5.83 -12.31
N ASP A 126 -2.41 -4.87 -12.97
CA ASP A 126 -2.40 -4.76 -14.43
C ASP A 126 -1.02 -4.29 -14.90
N LEU A 127 -0.23 -5.18 -15.48
CA LEU A 127 1.13 -4.86 -15.90
C LEU A 127 1.19 -3.92 -17.12
N LEU A 128 0.12 -3.82 -17.92
CA LEU A 128 0.11 -2.96 -19.10
C LEU A 128 0.19 -1.47 -18.73
N CYS A 129 -0.33 -1.10 -17.56
CA CYS A 129 -0.25 0.28 -17.10
C CYS A 129 1.12 0.65 -16.53
N LEU A 130 1.86 -0.34 -15.99
CA LEU A 130 3.18 -0.12 -15.38
C LEU A 130 4.25 0.32 -16.37
N GLN A 131 4.07 0.04 -17.67
CA GLN A 131 5.05 0.39 -18.68
C GLN A 131 5.33 1.90 -18.77
N TYR A 132 4.40 2.76 -18.35
CA TYR A 132 4.53 4.22 -18.40
C TYR A 132 4.82 4.86 -17.04
N VAL A 133 4.84 4.07 -15.97
CA VAL A 133 5.08 4.57 -14.61
C VAL A 133 6.51 5.07 -14.47
N GLN A 134 6.67 6.33 -14.07
CA GLN A 134 8.00 6.94 -13.85
C GLN A 134 8.45 6.94 -12.39
N LYS A 135 7.50 6.99 -11.45
CA LYS A 135 7.76 7.07 -10.02
C LYS A 135 7.14 5.89 -9.29
N VAL A 136 7.99 5.10 -8.66
CA VAL A 136 7.61 3.81 -8.06
C VAL A 136 7.91 3.84 -6.57
N GLN A 137 6.92 3.47 -5.78
CA GLN A 137 7.14 3.13 -4.37
C GLN A 137 7.17 1.62 -4.24
N ILE A 138 8.22 1.11 -3.60
CA ILE A 138 8.43 -0.32 -3.38
C ILE A 138 8.10 -0.62 -1.92
N ASP A 139 7.06 -1.40 -1.71
CA ASP A 139 6.64 -1.88 -0.40
C ASP A 139 7.64 -2.92 0.10
N TYR A 140 8.35 -2.59 1.18
CA TYR A 140 9.38 -3.43 1.80
C TYR A 140 8.89 -3.92 3.16
N PRO A 141 8.04 -4.97 3.19
CA PRO A 141 7.44 -5.46 4.44
C PRO A 141 8.46 -6.16 5.32
N SER A 142 8.05 -6.44 6.57
CA SER A 142 8.80 -7.28 7.51
C SER A 142 9.29 -8.57 6.88
N GLY A 143 10.50 -8.99 7.22
CA GLY A 143 11.12 -10.21 6.70
C GLY A 143 11.59 -10.13 5.25
N SER A 144 11.42 -8.99 4.56
CA SER A 144 12.03 -8.80 3.24
C SER A 144 13.55 -8.88 3.28
N ASP A 145 14.16 -8.51 4.42
CA ASP A 145 15.59 -8.71 4.68
C ASP A 145 15.96 -10.19 4.62
N ASP A 146 15.16 -11.09 5.22
CA ASP A 146 15.38 -12.54 5.16
C ASP A 146 15.19 -13.09 3.73
N ILE A 147 14.34 -12.44 2.92
CA ILE A 147 14.17 -12.77 1.50
C ILE A 147 15.31 -12.19 0.66
N LEU A 148 16.00 -11.12 1.06
CA LEU A 148 17.20 -10.65 0.35
C LEU A 148 18.45 -11.44 0.78
N CYS A 149 18.60 -11.63 2.08
CA CYS A 149 19.76 -12.17 2.76
C CYS A 149 19.32 -13.22 3.80
N PRO A 150 18.93 -14.44 3.37
CA PRO A 150 18.54 -15.50 4.29
C PRO A 150 19.73 -15.89 5.17
N ASP A 151 19.52 -15.87 6.48
CA ASP A 151 20.56 -16.04 7.48
C ASP A 151 21.15 -17.47 7.49
N LYS A 152 22.42 -17.59 7.91
CA LYS A 152 23.23 -18.79 8.24
C LYS A 152 24.17 -19.43 7.22
N ASP A 153 23.88 -19.46 5.92
CA ASP A 153 24.80 -20.07 4.91
C ASP A 153 24.76 -19.34 3.55
N GLY A 154 24.09 -18.19 3.49
CA GLY A 154 23.92 -17.42 2.26
C GLY A 154 25.26 -16.88 1.78
N SER A 155 25.84 -17.52 0.75
CA SER A 155 26.98 -16.96 0.04
C SER A 155 26.66 -15.54 -0.45
N ALA A 156 27.63 -14.63 -0.42
CA ALA A 156 27.49 -13.29 -0.98
C ALA A 156 26.95 -13.30 -2.43
N SER A 157 27.22 -14.37 -3.19
CA SER A 157 26.66 -14.59 -4.52
C SER A 157 25.13 -14.69 -4.53
N THR A 158 24.51 -15.33 -3.54
CA THR A 158 23.04 -15.47 -3.47
C THR A 158 22.36 -14.12 -3.29
N LEU A 159 22.94 -13.22 -2.48
CA LEU A 159 22.44 -11.86 -2.29
C LEU A 159 22.56 -11.05 -3.59
N ILE A 160 23.73 -11.07 -4.23
CA ILE A 160 23.99 -10.36 -5.49
C ILE A 160 23.03 -10.85 -6.59
N ASP A 161 22.76 -12.15 -6.68
CA ASP A 161 21.83 -12.71 -7.65
C ASP A 161 20.39 -12.22 -7.43
N ARG A 162 19.95 -12.12 -6.16
CA ARG A 162 18.61 -11.60 -5.82
C ARG A 162 18.48 -10.12 -6.12
N ILE A 163 19.49 -9.32 -5.80
CA ILE A 163 19.55 -7.89 -6.12
C ILE A 163 19.56 -7.67 -7.65
N THR A 164 20.37 -8.45 -8.37
CA THR A 164 20.44 -8.38 -9.84
C THR A 164 19.09 -8.74 -10.45
N ARG A 165 18.44 -9.80 -9.95
CA ARG A 165 17.10 -10.21 -10.39
C ARG A 165 16.06 -9.14 -10.09
N PHE A 166 16.10 -8.49 -8.93
CA PHE A 166 15.20 -7.41 -8.57
C PHE A 166 15.26 -6.28 -9.61
N TRP A 167 16.46 -5.74 -9.87
CA TRP A 167 16.62 -4.61 -10.79
C TRP A 167 16.32 -4.99 -12.24
N LYS A 168 16.69 -6.21 -12.65
CA LYS A 168 16.30 -6.76 -13.96
C LYS A 168 14.79 -6.82 -14.11
N SER A 169 14.09 -7.33 -13.09
CA SER A 169 12.62 -7.44 -13.10
C SER A 169 11.96 -6.07 -13.13
N LEU A 170 12.48 -5.12 -12.35
CA LEU A 170 12.01 -3.73 -12.34
C LEU A 170 12.18 -3.09 -13.73
N GLY A 171 13.37 -3.17 -14.33
CA GLY A 171 13.62 -2.61 -15.66
C GLY A 171 12.78 -3.26 -16.76
N GLN A 172 12.49 -4.56 -16.66
CA GLN A 172 11.62 -5.27 -17.61
C GLN A 172 10.14 -4.88 -17.47
N ARG A 173 9.65 -4.66 -16.25
CA ARG A 173 8.22 -4.41 -16.00
C ARG A 173 7.87 -2.93 -15.94
N LEU A 174 8.83 -2.09 -15.58
CA LEU A 174 8.70 -0.64 -15.46
C LEU A 174 9.86 0.04 -16.21
N PRO A 175 9.94 -0.13 -17.54
CA PRO A 175 11.06 0.37 -18.35
C PRO A 175 11.21 1.90 -18.31
N ASN A 176 10.15 2.63 -17.96
CA ASN A 176 10.15 4.08 -17.83
C ASN A 176 10.35 4.58 -16.39
N ALA A 177 10.60 3.69 -15.43
CA ALA A 177 10.89 4.10 -14.06
C ALA A 177 12.15 4.98 -14.03
N ARG A 178 12.03 6.17 -13.42
CA ARG A 178 13.10 7.15 -13.23
C ARG A 178 13.41 7.39 -11.76
N GLU A 179 12.43 7.15 -10.90
CA GLU A 179 12.57 7.33 -9.46
C GLU A 179 11.94 6.14 -8.72
N VAL A 180 12.70 5.56 -7.80
CA VAL A 180 12.32 4.41 -7.01
C VAL A 180 12.56 4.72 -5.54
N VAL A 181 11.52 4.59 -4.73
CA VAL A 181 11.59 4.76 -3.28
C VAL A 181 11.21 3.45 -2.61
N VAL A 182 12.17 2.83 -1.93
CA VAL A 182 11.93 1.60 -1.16
C VAL A 182 11.52 2.00 0.25
N VAL A 183 10.33 1.59 0.68
CA VAL A 183 9.76 2.01 1.97
C VAL A 183 9.81 0.85 2.95
N GLN A 184 10.74 0.95 3.90
CA GLN A 184 10.87 0.03 5.02
C GLN A 184 10.06 0.58 6.19
N ASN A 185 8.92 -0.07 6.44
CA ASN A 185 7.96 0.36 7.46
C ASN A 185 8.32 -0.07 8.87
N LEU A 186 9.26 -1.00 8.98
CA LEU A 186 9.74 -1.55 10.24
C LEU A 186 11.14 -1.06 10.54
N GLU A 187 11.50 -1.09 11.82
CA GLU A 187 12.87 -0.80 12.23
C GLU A 187 13.79 -1.85 11.63
N THR A 188 14.99 -1.43 11.23
CA THR A 188 16.07 -2.39 10.97
C THR A 188 16.22 -3.25 12.22
N PRO A 189 16.13 -4.59 12.10
CA PRO A 189 16.21 -5.42 13.28
C PRO A 189 17.53 -5.22 14.02
N TRP A 190 17.46 -5.16 15.35
CA TRP A 190 18.61 -4.82 16.21
C TRP A 190 19.80 -5.79 16.08
N TRP A 191 19.56 -7.03 15.63
CA TRP A 191 20.61 -8.04 15.45
C TRP A 191 21.49 -7.81 14.22
N TRP A 192 21.19 -6.83 13.36
CA TRP A 192 22.06 -6.51 12.22
C TRP A 192 23.33 -5.73 12.62
N GLU A 193 23.45 -5.29 13.88
CA GLU A 193 24.62 -4.53 14.42
C GLU A 193 25.17 -3.47 13.45
N ASP A 194 24.26 -2.84 12.69
CA ASP A 194 24.61 -1.89 11.64
C ASP A 194 24.43 -0.47 12.18
N ASP A 195 25.55 0.26 12.33
CA ASP A 195 25.54 1.67 12.75
C ASP A 195 24.91 2.60 11.69
N MET A 196 24.61 2.07 10.50
CA MET A 196 24.04 2.84 9.41
C MET A 196 22.51 2.97 9.53
N PRO A 197 21.95 4.12 9.14
CA PRO A 197 20.50 4.37 9.24
C PRO A 197 19.65 3.51 8.30
N VAL A 198 20.27 2.85 7.31
CA VAL A 198 19.60 1.99 6.33
C VAL A 198 20.20 0.59 6.47
N ALA A 199 19.36 -0.42 6.63
CA ALA A 199 19.78 -1.81 6.81
C ALA A 199 20.72 -2.29 5.68
N TYR A 200 21.72 -3.08 6.02
CA TYR A 200 22.70 -3.60 5.06
C TYR A 200 22.09 -4.22 3.78
N PRO A 201 21.11 -5.14 3.83
CA PRO A 201 20.51 -5.70 2.61
C PRO A 201 19.87 -4.63 1.71
N LEU A 202 19.20 -3.65 2.32
CA LEU A 202 18.58 -2.53 1.61
C LEU A 202 19.62 -1.56 1.03
N ARG A 203 20.74 -1.32 1.75
CA ARG A 203 21.87 -0.56 1.20
C ARG A 203 22.42 -1.24 -0.04
N MET A 204 22.70 -2.55 0.02
CA MET A 204 23.21 -3.32 -1.11
C MET A 204 22.25 -3.27 -2.30
N LEU A 205 20.94 -3.41 -2.04
CA LEU A 205 19.90 -3.28 -3.07
C LEU A 205 19.99 -1.92 -3.78
N LEU A 206 20.01 -0.82 -3.02
CA LEU A 206 20.05 0.53 -3.57
C LEU A 206 21.41 0.88 -4.22
N GLN A 207 22.51 0.30 -3.73
CA GLN A 207 23.84 0.48 -4.31
C GLN A 207 23.95 -0.13 -5.71
N ALA A 208 23.21 -1.19 -5.99
CA ALA A 208 23.15 -1.85 -7.29
C ALA A 208 22.13 -1.23 -8.25
N CYS A 209 21.56 -0.07 -7.91
CA CYS A 209 20.61 0.63 -8.77
C CYS A 209 21.22 0.94 -10.15
N PRO A 210 20.53 0.61 -11.26
CA PRO A 210 21.00 0.95 -12.61
C PRO A 210 21.19 2.46 -12.82
N SER A 211 22.13 2.82 -13.69
CA SER A 211 22.34 4.21 -14.11
C SER A 211 21.08 4.74 -14.81
N GLY A 212 20.62 5.93 -14.39
CA GLY A 212 19.41 6.56 -14.92
C GLY A 212 18.18 6.45 -14.00
N ILE A 213 18.22 5.57 -12.98
CA ILE A 213 17.19 5.52 -11.93
C ILE A 213 17.73 6.22 -10.68
N LYS A 214 16.92 7.13 -10.13
CA LYS A 214 17.17 7.71 -8.80
C LYS A 214 16.54 6.79 -7.76
N ALA A 215 17.35 6.18 -6.92
CA ALA A 215 16.87 5.30 -5.86
C ALA A 215 17.07 5.90 -4.46
N ALA A 216 16.09 5.70 -3.59
CA ALA A 216 16.12 6.15 -2.21
C ALA A 216 15.46 5.11 -1.28
N ALA A 217 15.78 5.15 0.00
CA ALA A 217 15.09 4.41 1.05
C ALA A 217 14.29 5.37 1.92
N VAL A 218 13.08 4.99 2.33
CA VAL A 218 12.41 5.58 3.49
C VAL A 218 12.54 4.57 4.62
N VAL A 219 13.16 5.00 5.71
CA VAL A 219 13.35 4.17 6.90
C VAL A 219 12.69 4.88 8.08
N LEU A 220 12.04 4.10 8.95
CA LEU A 220 11.61 4.58 10.25
C LEU A 220 12.78 4.45 11.23
N GLY A 221 13.30 5.58 11.70
CA GLY A 221 14.44 5.63 12.61
C GLY A 221 14.25 6.67 13.72
N MET A 222 14.96 6.49 14.83
CA MET A 222 15.13 7.54 15.83
C MET A 222 16.02 8.64 15.26
N ASP A 223 15.64 9.91 15.42
CA ASP A 223 16.55 11.00 15.13
C ASP A 223 17.61 11.08 16.23
N ARG A 224 18.78 10.48 15.97
CA ARG A 224 19.96 10.63 16.82
C ARG A 224 20.68 11.89 16.38
N THR A 225 20.42 13.01 17.03
CA THR A 225 21.27 14.19 16.87
C THR A 225 22.67 13.84 17.37
N ALA A 226 23.68 14.01 16.52
CA ALA A 226 25.05 13.50 16.72
C ALA A 226 25.75 13.94 18.02
N ASN A 227 25.20 14.90 18.76
CA ASN A 227 25.79 15.44 19.98
C ASN A 227 25.11 14.97 21.27
N ASP A 228 24.05 14.16 21.20
CA ASP A 228 23.30 13.76 22.40
C ASP A 228 23.67 12.32 22.81
N VAL A 229 24.78 12.20 23.54
CA VAL A 229 25.23 10.95 24.19
C VAL A 229 24.48 10.71 25.51
N SER A 230 23.73 11.72 25.96
CA SER A 230 22.84 11.65 27.11
C SER A 230 21.72 10.66 26.82
N SER A 231 21.29 9.91 27.85
CA SER A 231 20.23 8.90 27.74
C SER A 231 19.04 9.39 26.89
N PRO A 232 18.46 8.51 26.05
CA PRO A 232 17.40 8.88 25.12
C PRO A 232 16.31 9.64 25.86
N SER A 233 16.18 10.93 25.58
CA SER A 233 15.11 11.73 26.14
C SER A 233 13.78 11.09 25.72
N PRO A 234 12.75 11.05 26.59
CA PRO A 234 11.40 10.65 26.19
C PRO A 234 10.86 11.45 24.98
N ASP A 235 11.48 12.59 24.66
CA ASP A 235 11.18 13.40 23.48
C ASP A 235 11.87 12.94 22.18
N GLN A 236 12.63 11.83 22.18
CA GLN A 236 13.33 11.38 20.97
C GLN A 236 12.31 11.01 19.88
N LYS A 237 12.22 11.88 18.86
CA LYS A 237 11.19 11.79 17.81
C LYS A 237 11.63 10.78 16.76
N TRP A 238 11.02 9.60 16.80
CA TRP A 238 10.96 8.70 15.66
C TRP A 238 10.34 9.40 14.46
N GLN A 239 11.00 9.30 13.30
CA GLN A 239 10.50 9.90 12.07
C GLN A 239 10.85 9.08 10.83
N ARG A 240 9.97 9.14 9.83
CA ARG A 240 10.21 8.58 8.49
C ARG A 240 11.17 9.50 7.75
N SER A 241 12.36 8.99 7.50
CA SER A 241 13.43 9.76 6.90
C SER A 241 13.76 9.17 5.54
N LEU A 242 13.81 10.03 4.51
CA LEU A 242 14.25 9.65 3.18
C LEU A 242 15.78 9.69 3.14
N TYR A 243 16.42 8.57 2.82
CA TYR A 243 17.85 8.44 2.68
C TYR A 243 18.24 8.22 1.22
N GLN A 244 19.23 8.99 0.77
CA GLN A 244 19.79 8.90 -0.58
C GLN A 244 21.29 8.67 -0.52
N ARG A 245 21.79 7.87 -1.47
CA ARG A 245 23.22 7.61 -1.61
C ARG A 245 23.86 8.73 -2.43
N THR A 246 25.00 9.24 -1.97
CA THR A 246 25.82 10.21 -2.71
C THR A 246 26.75 9.52 -3.71
N ALA A 247 27.35 10.30 -4.61
CA ALA A 247 28.37 9.82 -5.53
C ALA A 247 29.58 9.19 -4.80
N HIS A 248 29.88 9.63 -3.57
CA HIS A 248 30.98 9.10 -2.74
C HIS A 248 30.57 7.87 -1.92
N GLY A 249 29.34 7.39 -2.06
CA GLY A 249 28.83 6.23 -1.33
C GLY A 249 28.28 6.51 0.06
N ASN A 250 28.30 7.76 0.52
CA ASN A 250 27.72 8.18 1.80
C ASN A 250 26.20 8.22 1.72
N TRP A 251 25.52 8.08 2.86
CA TRP A 251 24.07 8.20 2.98
C TRP A 251 23.70 9.56 3.57
N ILE A 252 22.89 10.31 2.84
CA ILE A 252 22.38 11.60 3.30
C ILE A 252 20.89 11.45 3.60
N LYS A 253 20.51 11.88 4.80
CA LYS A 253 19.13 12.09 5.21
C LYS A 253 18.59 13.34 4.54
N SER A 254 17.49 13.22 3.81
CA SER A 254 16.78 14.37 3.26
C SER A 254 16.14 15.18 4.39
N HIS A 255 16.21 16.50 4.27
CA HIS A 255 15.49 17.41 5.17
C HIS A 255 13.97 17.38 4.97
N LYS A 256 13.50 16.87 3.82
CA LYS A 256 12.06 16.76 3.54
C LYS A 256 11.51 15.50 4.20
N LEU A 257 10.52 15.67 5.06
CA LEU A 257 9.74 14.57 5.60
C LEU A 257 9.02 13.82 4.47
N TRP A 258 9.07 12.49 4.49
CA TRP A 258 8.41 11.66 3.50
C TRP A 258 7.01 11.27 3.96
N HIS A 259 5.99 11.90 3.35
CA HIS A 259 4.58 11.66 3.67
C HIS A 259 3.73 11.42 2.42
N ILE A 260 4.33 11.01 1.30
CA ILE A 260 3.56 10.77 0.06
C ILE A 260 2.92 9.38 0.15
N PRO A 261 1.58 9.27 0.30
CA PRO A 261 0.92 7.97 0.27
C PRO A 261 0.95 7.41 -1.16
N PRO A 262 1.33 6.15 -1.36
CA PRO A 262 1.39 5.60 -2.70
C PRO A 262 0.00 5.25 -3.21
N ILE A 263 -0.14 5.31 -4.52
CA ILE A 263 -1.34 4.92 -5.26
C ILE A 263 -1.28 3.43 -5.54
N LEU A 264 -2.38 2.77 -5.25
CA LEU A 264 -2.59 1.37 -5.55
C LEU A 264 -2.85 1.24 -7.05
N VAL A 265 -1.99 0.48 -7.73
CA VAL A 265 -2.10 0.25 -9.17
C VAL A 265 -3.41 -0.53 -9.47
N PRO A 266 -4.08 -0.27 -10.62
CA PRO A 266 -5.22 -1.05 -11.06
C PRO A 266 -4.92 -2.55 -11.06
N VAL A 267 -5.95 -3.34 -10.76
CA VAL A 267 -5.84 -4.80 -10.80
C VAL A 267 -6.12 -5.34 -12.19
N LYS A 268 -5.45 -6.44 -12.54
CA LYS A 268 -5.76 -7.21 -13.74
C LYS A 268 -7.09 -7.94 -13.60
N GLN A 269 -7.62 -8.45 -14.71
CA GLN A 269 -8.83 -9.26 -14.67
C GLN A 269 -8.58 -10.63 -14.02
N PHE A 270 -9.51 -11.04 -13.16
CA PHE A 270 -9.45 -12.29 -12.41
C PHE A 270 -10.18 -13.43 -13.11
N ASN A 271 -9.69 -13.83 -14.28
CA ASN A 271 -10.31 -14.88 -15.08
C ASN A 271 -9.88 -16.29 -14.64
N GLY A 272 -10.74 -17.29 -14.85
CA GLY A 272 -10.43 -18.71 -14.60
C GLY A 272 -10.32 -19.12 -13.12
N PRO A 273 -9.99 -20.40 -12.81
CA PRO A 273 -9.86 -20.90 -11.46
C PRO A 273 -8.78 -20.17 -10.63
N VAL A 274 -7.61 -19.89 -11.21
CA VAL A 274 -6.51 -19.17 -10.55
C VAL A 274 -6.95 -17.75 -10.21
N GLY A 275 -7.56 -17.06 -11.19
CA GLY A 275 -8.05 -15.70 -11.01
C GLY A 275 -9.11 -15.60 -9.92
N ARG A 276 -10.08 -16.52 -9.88
CA ARG A 276 -11.10 -16.53 -8.82
C ARG A 276 -10.49 -16.62 -7.42
N PHE A 277 -9.50 -17.48 -7.21
CA PHE A 277 -8.82 -17.59 -5.91
C PHE A 277 -8.01 -16.35 -5.57
N GLN A 278 -7.29 -15.79 -6.54
CA GLN A 278 -6.51 -14.57 -6.34
C GLN A 278 -7.39 -13.34 -6.10
N LYS A 279 -8.59 -13.31 -6.68
CA LYS A 279 -9.61 -12.30 -6.37
C LYS A 279 -10.02 -12.36 -4.91
N LEU A 280 -10.27 -13.55 -4.36
CA LEU A 280 -10.62 -13.69 -2.94
C LEU A 280 -9.50 -13.17 -2.02
N ALA A 281 -8.25 -13.48 -2.36
CA ALA A 281 -7.10 -13.00 -1.60
C ALA A 281 -6.97 -11.47 -1.69
N HIS A 282 -7.20 -10.91 -2.88
CA HIS A 282 -7.21 -9.47 -3.10
C HIS A 282 -8.33 -8.77 -2.32
N ASP A 283 -9.56 -9.27 -2.44
CA ASP A 283 -10.73 -8.71 -1.75
C ASP A 283 -10.55 -8.75 -0.22
N TYR A 284 -9.94 -9.82 0.30
CA TYR A 284 -9.60 -9.92 1.72
C TYR A 284 -8.51 -8.91 2.13
N GLU A 285 -7.45 -8.73 1.34
CA GLU A 285 -6.43 -7.70 1.59
C GLU A 285 -7.05 -6.30 1.60
N ARG A 286 -7.95 -5.98 0.66
CA ARG A 286 -8.69 -4.71 0.65
C ARG A 286 -9.57 -4.53 1.88
N LEU A 287 -10.26 -5.59 2.29
CA LEU A 287 -11.08 -5.57 3.49
C LEU A 287 -10.24 -5.30 4.74
N LEU A 288 -9.05 -5.92 4.85
CA LEU A 288 -8.12 -5.64 5.94
C LEU A 288 -7.74 -4.16 5.98
N TYR A 289 -7.49 -3.53 4.83
CA TYR A 289 -7.16 -2.09 4.81
C TYR A 289 -8.29 -1.21 5.34
N TYR A 290 -9.54 -1.53 5.03
CA TYR A 290 -10.70 -0.82 5.57
C TYR A 290 -10.92 -1.10 7.05
N LYS A 291 -10.64 -2.32 7.52
CA LYS A 291 -10.72 -2.65 8.95
C LYS A 291 -9.66 -1.90 9.75
N CYS A 292 -8.42 -1.88 9.26
CA CYS A 292 -7.33 -1.12 9.86
C CYS A 292 -7.67 0.38 9.88
N SER A 293 -8.35 0.93 8.87
CA SER A 293 -8.64 2.38 8.88
C SER A 293 -9.68 2.83 9.90
N LEU A 294 -10.50 1.91 10.45
CA LEU A 294 -11.53 2.28 11.42
C LEU A 294 -10.95 2.92 12.68
N TRP A 295 -9.81 2.45 13.18
CA TRP A 295 -9.23 3.00 14.40
C TRP A 295 -8.81 4.48 14.26
N PRO A 296 -8.02 4.88 13.24
CA PRO A 296 -7.74 6.28 12.99
C PRO A 296 -9.00 7.12 12.80
N LEU A 297 -10.01 6.61 12.10
CA LEU A 297 -11.30 7.31 11.95
C LEU A 297 -12.03 7.49 13.29
N ILE A 298 -11.98 6.51 14.20
CA ILE A 298 -12.55 6.61 15.55
C ILE A 298 -11.82 7.70 16.35
N ILE A 299 -10.49 7.71 16.31
CA ILE A 299 -9.66 8.72 16.99
C ILE A 299 -10.06 10.12 16.50
N GLU A 300 -10.06 10.32 15.19
CA GLU A 300 -10.38 11.60 14.57
C GLU A 300 -11.82 12.04 14.84
N ALA A 301 -12.79 11.11 14.74
CA ALA A 301 -14.20 11.40 14.98
C ALA A 301 -14.46 11.87 16.41
N LEU A 302 -13.79 11.27 17.40
CA LEU A 302 -13.94 11.67 18.79
C LEU A 302 -13.31 13.05 19.05
N ASP A 303 -12.13 13.33 18.50
CA ASP A 303 -11.48 14.66 18.61
C ASP A 303 -12.39 15.75 18.02
N ARG A 304 -12.89 15.52 16.80
CA ARG A 304 -13.82 16.43 16.11
C ARG A 304 -15.14 16.60 16.85
N HIS A 305 -15.64 15.54 17.50
CA HIS A 305 -16.86 15.65 18.29
C HIS A 305 -16.71 16.70 19.39
N HIS A 306 -15.56 16.73 20.08
CA HIS A 306 -15.33 17.64 21.19
C HIS A 306 -14.81 19.04 20.78
N PHE A 307 -14.06 19.13 19.68
CA PHE A 307 -13.30 20.35 19.35
C PHE A 307 -13.52 20.93 17.93
N ASP A 308 -14.38 20.34 17.11
CA ASP A 308 -14.70 20.87 15.77
C ASP A 308 -15.97 21.75 15.78
N LYS A 309 -16.16 22.55 14.71
CA LYS A 309 -17.35 23.42 14.51
C LYS A 309 -17.59 24.41 15.65
N GLY A 310 -16.51 24.97 16.20
CA GLY A 310 -16.56 25.94 17.29
C GLY A 310 -16.83 25.35 18.67
N ARG A 311 -16.94 24.02 18.80
CA ARG A 311 -16.97 23.37 20.10
C ARG A 311 -15.57 23.38 20.72
N ASN A 312 -15.55 23.45 22.04
CA ASN A 312 -14.35 23.30 22.84
C ASN A 312 -14.75 22.68 24.18
N THR A 313 -15.11 21.39 24.13
CA THR A 313 -15.60 20.64 25.30
C THR A 313 -14.54 19.66 25.78
N PRO A 314 -13.73 20.02 26.78
CA PRO A 314 -12.76 19.10 27.39
C PRO A 314 -13.42 17.80 27.86
N PHE A 315 -12.66 16.70 27.85
CA PHE A 315 -13.15 15.39 28.29
C PHE A 315 -12.00 14.54 28.85
N ALA A 316 -12.36 13.57 29.69
CA ALA A 316 -11.40 12.58 30.18
C ALA A 316 -11.18 11.48 29.13
N CYS A 317 -9.97 10.92 29.09
CA CYS A 317 -9.65 9.80 28.22
C CYS A 317 -10.66 8.66 28.43
N PRO A 318 -11.31 8.15 27.37
CA PRO A 318 -12.33 7.12 27.49
C PRO A 318 -11.76 5.71 27.68
N VAL A 319 -10.43 5.54 27.60
CA VAL A 319 -9.77 4.24 27.75
C VAL A 319 -9.68 3.88 29.24
N PRO A 320 -10.20 2.70 29.68
CA PRO A 320 -10.19 2.31 31.07
C PRO A 320 -8.79 2.34 31.69
N GLY A 321 -8.67 2.94 32.86
CA GLY A 321 -7.40 3.08 33.59
C GLY A 321 -6.53 4.26 33.13
N CYS A 322 -6.95 5.03 32.12
CA CYS A 322 -6.26 6.24 31.70
C CYS A 322 -6.92 7.49 32.30
N ASN A 323 -6.19 8.23 33.12
CA ASN A 323 -6.70 9.44 33.80
C ASN A 323 -6.34 10.74 33.07
N PHE A 324 -5.88 10.65 31.83
CA PHE A 324 -5.47 11.84 31.06
C PHE A 324 -6.70 12.70 30.72
N TYR A 325 -6.57 14.00 30.86
CA TYR A 325 -7.64 14.96 30.60
C TYR A 325 -7.30 15.79 29.36
N ILE A 326 -8.19 15.77 28.36
CA ILE A 326 -8.00 16.41 27.07
C ILE A 326 -8.66 17.78 27.08
N THR A 327 -7.87 18.85 26.86
CA THR A 327 -8.33 20.24 26.95
C THR A 327 -8.35 21.01 25.63
N GLU A 328 -7.75 20.47 24.56
CA GLU A 328 -7.60 21.16 23.29
C GLU A 328 -7.71 20.22 22.08
N ALA A 329 -8.02 20.80 20.91
CA ALA A 329 -8.14 20.07 19.65
C ALA A 329 -6.82 19.37 19.30
N GLY A 330 -6.88 18.09 18.91
CA GLY A 330 -5.69 17.32 18.52
C GLY A 330 -4.92 16.72 19.69
N ALA A 331 -5.19 17.12 20.95
CA ALA A 331 -4.56 16.52 22.11
C ALA A 331 -5.07 15.09 22.34
N TRP A 332 -6.35 14.79 22.07
CA TRP A 332 -6.85 13.41 22.07
C TRP A 332 -6.15 12.57 20.99
N THR A 333 -6.06 13.08 19.76
CA THR A 333 -5.38 12.40 18.66
C THR A 333 -3.95 12.03 19.03
N SER A 334 -3.17 12.98 19.58
CA SER A 334 -1.79 12.73 20.00
C SER A 334 -1.70 11.72 21.13
N HIS A 335 -2.57 11.85 22.14
CA HIS A 335 -2.64 10.95 23.29
C HIS A 335 -3.00 9.51 22.89
N ALA A 336 -4.04 9.33 22.07
CA ALA A 336 -4.50 8.03 21.60
C ALA A 336 -3.44 7.31 20.78
N VAL A 337 -2.72 8.06 19.94
CA VAL A 337 -1.60 7.53 19.17
C VAL A 337 -0.46 7.05 20.07
N GLU A 338 -0.08 7.84 21.07
CA GLU A 338 1.10 7.54 21.88
C GLU A 338 0.87 6.45 22.91
N LEU A 339 -0.31 6.41 23.52
CA LEU A 339 -0.60 5.52 24.65
C LEU A 339 -1.60 4.40 24.35
N HIS A 340 -2.40 4.54 23.29
CA HIS A 340 -3.50 3.61 22.98
C HIS A 340 -3.45 3.07 21.55
N CYS A 341 -2.28 3.08 20.91
CA CYS A 341 -2.11 2.55 19.55
C CYS A 341 -2.47 1.07 19.41
N ASP A 342 -2.46 0.29 20.50
CA ASP A 342 -2.83 -1.12 20.53
C ASP A 342 -4.29 -1.36 20.97
N ALA A 343 -4.99 -0.32 21.45
CA ALA A 343 -6.35 -0.45 22.00
C ALA A 343 -7.38 -0.93 20.96
N TRP A 344 -7.12 -0.70 19.66
CA TRP A 344 -7.94 -1.22 18.57
C TRP A 344 -8.01 -2.75 18.54
N SER A 345 -6.98 -3.43 19.05
CA SER A 345 -6.88 -4.89 19.06
C SER A 345 -7.59 -5.53 20.26
N VAL A 346 -7.98 -4.72 21.25
CA VAL A 346 -8.53 -5.20 22.53
C VAL A 346 -9.94 -4.65 22.76
N GLY A 347 -10.94 -5.49 22.48
CA GLY A 347 -12.35 -5.23 22.82
C GLY A 347 -13.14 -4.47 21.74
N ASP A 348 -14.16 -3.73 22.18
CA ASP A 348 -15.05 -2.94 21.32
C ASP A 348 -14.59 -1.47 21.28
N PRO A 349 -13.84 -1.03 20.25
CA PRO A 349 -13.29 0.33 20.19
C PRO A 349 -14.38 1.39 20.01
N VAL A 350 -15.60 1.03 19.59
CA VAL A 350 -16.68 2.01 19.41
C VAL A 350 -17.36 2.40 20.73
N ARG A 351 -17.10 1.66 21.81
CA ARG A 351 -17.70 1.95 23.14
C ARG A 351 -17.35 3.34 23.66
N PHE A 352 -16.22 3.89 23.21
CA PHE A 352 -15.70 5.20 23.58
C PHE A 352 -16.42 6.36 22.87
N LEU A 353 -17.17 6.06 21.82
CA LEU A 353 -17.83 7.09 21.02
C LEU A 353 -19.18 7.49 21.61
N PRO A 354 -19.59 8.77 21.45
CA PRO A 354 -20.96 9.23 21.63
C PRO A 354 -21.95 8.41 20.79
N ASP A 355 -23.21 8.31 21.24
CA ASP A 355 -24.18 7.36 20.66
C ASP A 355 -24.41 7.53 19.16
N GLU A 356 -24.45 8.77 18.66
CA GLU A 356 -24.60 9.05 17.22
C GLU A 356 -23.42 8.48 16.40
N LEU A 357 -22.18 8.77 16.82
CA LEU A 357 -20.98 8.27 16.17
C LEU A 357 -20.88 6.75 16.33
N ARG A 358 -21.18 6.24 17.52
CA ARG A 358 -21.19 4.81 17.83
C ARG A 358 -22.11 4.04 16.88
N ALA A 359 -23.31 4.56 16.61
CA ALA A 359 -24.25 3.94 15.67
C ALA A 359 -23.66 3.85 14.25
N VAL A 360 -23.03 4.93 13.76
CA VAL A 360 -22.39 4.97 12.44
C VAL A 360 -21.25 3.95 12.36
N PHE A 361 -20.36 3.92 13.34
CA PHE A 361 -19.24 2.96 13.33
C PHE A 361 -19.71 1.51 13.51
N LYS A 362 -20.71 1.23 14.36
CA LYS A 362 -21.30 -0.13 14.47
C LYS A 362 -21.86 -0.60 13.13
N GLN A 363 -22.56 0.28 12.41
CA GLN A 363 -23.06 -0.05 11.07
C GLN A 363 -21.90 -0.33 10.11
N ARG A 364 -20.81 0.45 10.17
CA ARG A 364 -19.62 0.22 9.34
C ARG A 364 -18.95 -1.12 9.66
N TYR A 365 -18.73 -1.44 10.93
CA TYR A 365 -18.20 -2.74 11.37
C TYR A 365 -19.08 -3.89 10.86
N LYS A 366 -20.40 -3.75 10.96
CA LYS A 366 -21.36 -4.75 10.45
C LYS A 366 -21.18 -4.97 8.95
N VAL A 367 -21.13 -3.91 8.13
CA VAL A 367 -20.91 -4.02 6.68
C VAL A 367 -19.58 -4.72 6.35
N LEU A 368 -18.51 -4.40 7.07
CA LEU A 368 -17.21 -5.06 6.86
C LEU A 368 -17.23 -6.54 7.30
N ALA A 369 -17.94 -6.87 8.38
CA ALA A 369 -18.10 -8.24 8.85
C ALA A 369 -18.96 -9.09 7.89
N GLU A 370 -20.03 -8.52 7.34
CA GLU A 370 -20.82 -9.16 6.27
C GLU A 370 -19.95 -9.44 5.05
N LYS A 371 -19.10 -8.49 4.65
CA LYS A 371 -18.16 -8.67 3.54
C LYS A 371 -17.11 -9.75 3.83
N GLU A 372 -16.59 -9.79 5.06
CA GLU A 372 -15.68 -10.85 5.51
C GLU A 372 -16.34 -12.23 5.42
N SER A 373 -17.57 -12.33 5.91
CA SER A 373 -18.36 -13.56 5.86
C SER A 373 -18.62 -14.01 4.43
N GLU A 374 -18.92 -13.08 3.52
CA GLU A 374 -19.07 -13.35 2.09
C GLU A 374 -17.78 -13.96 1.49
N ILE A 375 -16.63 -13.33 1.74
CA ILE A 375 -15.32 -13.82 1.26
C ILE A 375 -14.99 -15.18 1.87
N GLY A 376 -15.20 -15.34 3.18
CA GLY A 376 -15.00 -16.59 3.92
C GLY A 376 -15.91 -17.71 3.41
N GLY A 377 -17.16 -17.40 3.08
CA GLY A 377 -18.12 -18.33 2.46
C GLY A 377 -17.66 -18.81 1.08
N GLN A 378 -17.09 -17.92 0.26
CA GLN A 378 -16.52 -18.28 -1.04
C GLN A 378 -15.26 -19.16 -0.89
N TYR A 379 -14.38 -18.87 0.07
CA TYR A 379 -13.26 -19.75 0.40
C TYR A 379 -13.71 -21.13 0.89
N ARG A 380 -14.73 -21.16 1.76
CA ARG A 380 -15.31 -22.40 2.29
C ARG A 380 -15.92 -23.26 1.19
N LYS A 381 -16.63 -22.64 0.24
CA LYS A 381 -17.16 -23.33 -0.94
C LYS A 381 -16.04 -23.94 -1.78
N LEU A 382 -14.97 -23.18 -2.06
CA LEU A 382 -13.81 -23.68 -2.78
C LEU A 382 -13.12 -24.84 -2.06
N TYR A 383 -13.00 -24.75 -0.73
CA TYR A 383 -12.45 -25.81 0.12
C TYR A 383 -13.31 -27.08 0.10
N GLN A 384 -14.64 -26.93 0.19
CA GLN A 384 -15.59 -28.05 0.11
C GLN A 384 -15.53 -28.71 -1.27
N ASP A 385 -15.48 -27.92 -2.34
CA ASP A 385 -15.34 -28.42 -3.71
C ASP A 385 -14.05 -29.22 -3.90
N TRP A 386 -12.95 -28.78 -3.27
CA TRP A 386 -11.65 -29.46 -3.29
C TRP A 386 -11.63 -30.76 -2.46
N ASN A 387 -12.30 -30.77 -1.32
CA ASN A 387 -12.32 -31.88 -0.36
C ASN A 387 -13.57 -32.78 -0.48
N THR A 388 -14.43 -32.57 -1.48
CA THR A 388 -15.62 -33.41 -1.72
C THR A 388 -15.19 -34.87 -1.89
N PRO A 389 -15.83 -35.84 -1.20
CA PRO A 389 -15.52 -37.25 -1.36
C PRO A 389 -15.60 -37.69 -2.83
N GLY A 390 -14.47 -38.12 -3.38
CA GLY A 390 -14.34 -38.50 -4.78
C GLY A 390 -13.10 -37.87 -5.43
N LYS A 391 -12.22 -38.70 -6.00
CA LYS A 391 -10.98 -38.23 -6.64
C LYS A 391 -11.24 -37.36 -7.88
N GLN A 392 -12.45 -37.38 -8.43
CA GLN A 392 -12.75 -36.78 -9.73
C GLN A 392 -12.79 -35.25 -9.69
N LYS A 393 -13.60 -34.64 -8.82
CA LYS A 393 -13.72 -33.18 -8.72
C LYS A 393 -12.41 -32.50 -8.34
N ARG A 394 -11.64 -33.11 -7.42
CA ARG A 394 -10.29 -32.65 -7.07
C ARG A 394 -9.34 -32.69 -8.26
N LYS A 395 -9.35 -33.79 -9.03
CA LYS A 395 -8.54 -33.92 -10.25
C LYS A 395 -8.94 -32.88 -11.30
N GLU A 396 -10.23 -32.59 -11.45
CA GLU A 396 -10.74 -31.58 -12.37
C GLU A 396 -10.27 -30.16 -11.98
N ILE A 397 -10.40 -29.80 -10.70
CA ILE A 397 -9.89 -28.51 -10.20
C ILE A 397 -8.39 -28.41 -10.41
N GLN A 398 -7.63 -29.44 -10.03
CA GLN A 398 -6.18 -29.47 -10.23
C GLN A 398 -5.83 -29.36 -11.71
N HIS A 399 -6.50 -30.11 -12.59
CA HIS A 399 -6.24 -30.07 -14.03
C HIS A 399 -6.54 -28.69 -14.61
N SER A 400 -7.70 -28.10 -14.29
CA SER A 400 -8.09 -26.76 -14.73
C SER A 400 -7.10 -25.69 -14.26
N TRP A 401 -6.64 -25.80 -13.01
CA TRP A 401 -5.63 -24.90 -12.43
C TRP A 401 -4.29 -24.99 -13.15
N MET A 402 -3.78 -26.22 -13.34
CA MET A 402 -2.52 -26.47 -14.05
C MET A 402 -2.59 -26.05 -15.50
N ASN A 403 -3.74 -26.28 -16.15
CA ASN A 403 -4.00 -25.85 -17.51
C ASN A 403 -3.97 -24.32 -17.63
N GLN A 404 -4.60 -23.60 -16.69
CA GLN A 404 -4.55 -22.14 -16.69
C GLN A 404 -3.13 -21.63 -16.45
N LEU A 405 -2.42 -22.11 -15.42
CA LEU A 405 -1.04 -21.68 -15.14
C LEU A 405 -0.07 -21.98 -16.29
N ARG A 406 -0.36 -22.97 -17.14
CA ARG A 406 0.46 -23.30 -18.31
C ARG A 406 0.18 -22.40 -19.51
N ASN A 407 -1.07 -22.00 -19.70
CA ASN A 407 -1.53 -21.44 -20.97
C ASN A 407 -2.00 -19.98 -20.88
N ASP A 408 -2.22 -19.43 -19.68
CA ASP A 408 -2.69 -18.07 -19.48
C ASP A 408 -1.52 -17.13 -19.12
N PRO A 409 -1.10 -16.23 -20.03
CA PRO A 409 0.03 -15.34 -19.79
C PRO A 409 -0.18 -14.39 -18.62
N ALA A 410 -1.43 -14.06 -18.26
CA ALA A 410 -1.72 -13.19 -17.12
C ALA A 410 -1.35 -13.87 -15.78
N TRP A 411 -1.20 -15.20 -15.77
CA TRP A 411 -0.82 -16.01 -14.62
C TRP A 411 0.51 -16.74 -14.80
N ASP A 412 1.34 -16.34 -15.76
CA ASP A 412 2.69 -16.86 -15.87
C ASP A 412 3.49 -16.60 -14.59
N THR A 413 4.17 -17.63 -14.10
CA THR A 413 4.94 -17.58 -12.83
C THR A 413 6.45 -17.73 -13.07
N GLY A 414 6.87 -17.90 -14.33
CA GLY A 414 8.26 -18.21 -14.68
C GLY A 414 8.72 -19.60 -14.24
N LYS A 415 7.80 -20.42 -13.73
CA LYS A 415 8.05 -21.78 -13.23
C LYS A 415 7.03 -22.75 -13.79
N LYS A 416 7.32 -24.05 -13.68
CA LYS A 416 6.33 -25.08 -13.99
C LYS A 416 5.11 -24.90 -13.07
N PRO A 417 3.87 -25.10 -13.56
CA PRO A 417 2.65 -24.90 -12.78
C PRO A 417 2.67 -25.50 -11.36
N GLY A 418 3.14 -26.75 -11.21
CA GLY A 418 3.21 -27.45 -9.92
C GLY A 418 4.29 -26.95 -8.95
N GLU A 419 5.26 -26.17 -9.43
CA GLU A 419 6.33 -25.56 -8.63
C GLU A 419 6.05 -24.08 -8.32
N SER A 420 4.94 -23.55 -8.84
CA SER A 420 4.60 -22.15 -8.68
C SER A 420 4.19 -21.81 -7.23
N ARG A 421 4.55 -20.61 -6.78
CA ARG A 421 4.13 -20.09 -5.47
C ARG A 421 2.60 -20.03 -5.35
N LEU A 422 1.91 -19.69 -6.45
CA LEU A 422 0.45 -19.68 -6.53
C LEU A 422 -0.15 -21.04 -6.21
N TRP A 423 0.39 -22.10 -6.80
CA TRP A 423 -0.06 -23.46 -6.52
C TRP A 423 0.21 -23.86 -5.07
N SER A 424 1.41 -23.58 -4.55
CA SER A 424 1.76 -23.86 -3.16
C SER A 424 0.84 -23.13 -2.18
N GLN A 425 0.51 -21.87 -2.43
CA GLN A 425 -0.44 -21.09 -1.62
C GLN A 425 -1.84 -21.70 -1.66
N PHE A 426 -2.35 -22.02 -2.85
CA PHE A 426 -3.64 -22.69 -2.99
C PHE A 426 -3.65 -24.02 -2.23
N TRP A 427 -2.64 -24.86 -2.42
CA TRP A 427 -2.54 -26.14 -1.75
C TRP A 427 -2.48 -26.02 -0.23
N GLN A 428 -1.65 -25.11 0.29
CA GLN A 428 -1.56 -24.85 1.74
C GLN A 428 -2.92 -24.42 2.30
N GLN A 429 -3.62 -23.52 1.60
CA GLN A 429 -4.93 -23.04 2.01
C GLN A 429 -6.01 -24.14 1.97
N MET A 430 -5.94 -25.06 1.01
CA MET A 430 -6.89 -26.15 0.86
C MET A 430 -6.59 -27.38 1.72
N SER A 431 -5.34 -27.54 2.16
CA SER A 431 -4.90 -28.70 2.96
C SER A 431 -4.87 -28.41 4.47
N SER A 432 -4.93 -27.15 4.87
CA SER A 432 -5.00 -26.78 6.29
C SER A 432 -6.39 -27.08 6.84
N SER A 433 -6.55 -28.23 7.51
CA SER A 433 -7.81 -28.66 8.15
C SER A 433 -8.26 -27.76 9.30
N ASP A 434 -7.36 -26.98 9.89
CA ASP A 434 -7.61 -26.25 11.14
C ASP A 434 -7.93 -24.76 10.99
N ARG A 435 -7.77 -24.15 9.80
CA ARG A 435 -7.97 -22.70 9.63
C ARG A 435 -9.40 -22.25 9.42
N TYR A 436 -10.36 -23.16 9.30
CA TYR A 436 -11.77 -22.83 9.04
C TYR A 436 -12.74 -23.27 10.14
N LYS A 437 -12.22 -23.64 11.31
CA LYS A 437 -13.00 -23.81 12.54
C LYS A 437 -13.20 -22.43 13.20
N TYR A 438 -13.95 -21.55 12.55
CA TYR A 438 -14.41 -20.27 13.11
C TYR A 438 -15.92 -20.16 12.96
#